data_AF-A0A7Y0GC17-F1
#
_entry.id   AF-A0A7Y0GC17-F1
#
_cell.length_a   1.000
_cell.length_b   1.000
_cell.length_c   1.000
_cell.angle_alpha   90.00
_cell.angle_beta   90.00
_cell.angle_gamma   90.00
#
_symmetry.space_group_name_H-M   'P 1'
#
loop_
_entity.id
_entity.type
_entity.pdbx_description
1 polymer ?
#
loop_
_entity_poly.entity_id
_entity_poly.type
_entity_poly.pdbx_seq_one_letter_code
_entity_poly.pdbx_strand_id
1 'polypeptide(L)'
;MNPPPRSGRGGARSGAGRKSTLTELARLWIGSECERVFREIAAKQAKIQHDDDLARTALPEFWAWINAKPVAEREAFLQSDDFREHQESIADERPLLKLTPVKRPYGLRARVIKQVATAASERYGVLVKNSLVNDCWEEWRTLQSRL
;
A
#
# COMPACT_ATOMS: atom_id res chain seq x y z
N MET A 1 16.61 -25.18 -60.49
CA MET A 1 15.94 -25.32 -59.18
C MET A 1 15.64 -23.93 -58.65
N ASN A 2 14.37 -23.53 -58.57
CA ASN A 2 13.98 -22.27 -57.95
C ASN A 2 13.67 -22.52 -56.45
N PRO A 3 14.10 -21.64 -55.54
CA PRO A 3 13.81 -21.80 -54.12
C PRO A 3 12.30 -21.63 -53.84
N PRO A 4 11.74 -22.34 -52.85
CA PRO A 4 10.33 -22.23 -52.52
C PRO A 4 9.97 -20.84 -51.98
N PRO A 5 8.75 -20.35 -52.24
CA PRO A 5 8.28 -19.07 -51.71
C PRO A 5 8.28 -19.10 -50.17
N ARG A 6 8.90 -18.08 -49.56
CA ARG A 6 8.89 -17.89 -48.11
C ARG A 6 7.45 -17.68 -47.64
N SER A 7 6.96 -18.57 -46.78
CA SER A 7 5.65 -18.46 -46.17
C SER A 7 5.55 -17.16 -45.37
N GLY A 8 4.78 -16.19 -45.89
CA GLY A 8 4.41 -14.99 -45.15
C GLY A 8 3.69 -15.41 -43.87
N ARG A 9 4.13 -14.89 -42.72
CA ARG A 9 3.45 -15.10 -41.43
C ARG A 9 2.05 -14.48 -41.54
N GLY A 10 1.05 -15.31 -41.88
CA GLY A 10 -0.34 -14.91 -41.93
C GLY A 10 -0.82 -14.54 -40.53
N GLY A 11 -0.85 -13.24 -40.22
CA GLY A 11 -1.21 -12.79 -38.87
C GLY A 11 -1.71 -11.35 -38.76
N ALA A 12 -1.42 -10.48 -39.73
CA ALA A 12 -1.83 -9.07 -39.69
C ALA A 12 -3.00 -8.81 -40.64
N ARG A 13 -4.21 -9.24 -40.26
CA ARG A 13 -5.46 -8.71 -40.84
C ARG A 13 -6.23 -7.98 -39.75
N SER A 14 -6.94 -6.90 -40.07
CA SER A 14 -7.75 -6.20 -39.06
C SER A 14 -8.76 -7.20 -38.46
N GLY A 15 -8.78 -7.31 -37.13
CA GLY A 15 -9.56 -8.34 -36.43
C GLY A 15 -8.89 -9.73 -36.30
N ALA A 16 -7.65 -9.93 -36.78
CA ALA A 16 -6.83 -11.08 -36.40
C ALA A 16 -6.24 -10.86 -35.00
N GLY A 17 -7.09 -11.05 -34.01
CA GLY A 17 -6.72 -11.07 -32.60
C GLY A 17 -7.85 -11.72 -31.82
N ARG A 18 -7.50 -12.50 -30.80
CA ARG A 18 -8.51 -12.94 -29.83
C ARG A 18 -9.09 -11.69 -29.17
N LYS A 19 -10.41 -11.51 -29.22
CA LYS A 19 -11.09 -10.42 -28.50
C LYS A 19 -10.65 -10.48 -27.03
N SER A 20 -10.25 -9.33 -26.49
CA SER A 20 -9.86 -9.21 -25.09
C SER A 20 -11.00 -9.73 -24.21
N THR A 21 -10.69 -10.62 -23.26
CA THR A 21 -11.67 -11.12 -22.28
C THR A 21 -12.17 -10.00 -21.37
N LEU A 22 -11.40 -8.91 -21.23
CA LEU A 22 -11.72 -7.77 -20.39
C LEU A 22 -11.87 -6.49 -21.22
N THR A 23 -12.83 -5.66 -20.83
CA THR A 23 -12.97 -4.29 -21.34
C THR A 23 -11.85 -3.40 -20.79
N GLU A 24 -11.60 -2.25 -21.43
CA GLU A 24 -10.62 -1.28 -20.93
C GLU A 24 -10.98 -0.77 -19.53
N LEU A 25 -12.26 -0.51 -19.27
CA LEU A 25 -12.75 -0.16 -17.93
C LEU A 25 -12.46 -1.25 -16.89
N ALA A 26 -12.60 -2.52 -17.27
CA ALA A 26 -12.28 -3.63 -16.37
C ALA A 26 -10.78 -3.69 -16.05
N ARG A 27 -9.92 -3.45 -17.05
CA ARG A 27 -8.46 -3.38 -16.86
C ARG A 27 -8.07 -2.22 -15.94
N LEU A 28 -8.67 -1.05 -16.15
CA LEU A 28 -8.44 0.13 -15.33
C LEU A 28 -8.86 -0.10 -13.88
N TRP A 29 -10.02 -0.73 -13.67
CA TRP A 29 -10.47 -1.14 -12.34
C TRP A 29 -9.52 -2.13 -11.67
N ILE A 30 -9.03 -3.15 -12.39
CA ILE A 30 -8.07 -4.12 -11.84
C ILE A 30 -6.79 -3.42 -11.39
N GLY A 31 -6.25 -2.53 -12.21
CA GLY A 31 -5.03 -1.81 -11.90
C GLY A 31 -5.17 -0.88 -10.69
N SER A 32 -6.29 -0.14 -10.59
CA SER A 32 -6.57 0.72 -9.45
C SER A 32 -6.83 -0.06 -8.16
N GLU A 33 -7.49 -1.21 -8.27
CA GLU A 33 -7.77 -2.10 -7.14
C GLU A 33 -6.49 -2.72 -6.57
N CYS A 34 -5.55 -3.12 -7.43
CA CYS A 34 -4.21 -3.52 -6.99
C CYS A 34 -3.53 -2.44 -6.15
N GLU A 35 -3.60 -1.18 -6.60
CA GLU A 35 -2.99 -0.06 -5.90
C GLU A 35 -3.69 0.24 -4.57
N ARG A 36 -5.03 0.14 -4.52
CA ARG A 36 -5.82 0.26 -3.28
C ARG A 36 -5.40 -0.78 -2.25
N VAL A 37 -5.43 -2.06 -2.62
CA VAL A 37 -5.07 -3.18 -1.73
C VAL A 37 -3.61 -3.06 -1.27
N PHE A 38 -2.71 -2.69 -2.19
CA PHE A 38 -1.30 -2.50 -1.85
C PHE A 38 -1.09 -1.39 -0.81
N ARG A 39 -1.77 -0.25 -0.96
CA ARG A 39 -1.71 0.87 -0.01
C ARG A 39 -2.31 0.49 1.35
N GLU A 40 -3.41 -0.24 1.38
CA GLU A 40 -4.01 -0.71 2.63
C GLU A 40 -3.07 -1.63 3.41
N ILE A 41 -2.38 -2.54 2.72
CA ILE A 41 -1.41 -3.42 3.36
C ILE A 41 -0.20 -2.61 3.85
N ALA A 42 0.27 -1.66 3.05
CA ALA A 42 1.37 -0.75 3.43
C ALA A 42 1.03 0.05 4.69
N ALA A 43 -0.18 0.60 4.76
CA ALA A 43 -0.66 1.33 5.92
C ALA A 43 -0.77 0.45 7.17
N LYS A 44 -1.25 -0.79 7.03
CA LYS A 44 -1.28 -1.75 8.14
C LYS A 44 0.11 -2.09 8.67
N GLN A 45 1.09 -2.31 7.79
CA GLN A 45 2.47 -2.57 8.21
C GLN A 45 3.10 -1.35 8.87
N ALA A 46 2.88 -0.16 8.32
CA ALA A 46 3.37 1.08 8.92
C ALA A 46 2.76 1.30 10.31
N LYS A 47 1.47 1.00 10.49
CA LYS A 47 0.81 1.06 11.79
C LYS A 47 1.42 0.08 12.78
N ILE A 48 1.62 -1.18 12.40
CA ILE A 48 2.24 -2.19 13.29
C ILE A 48 3.64 -1.72 13.71
N GLN A 49 4.46 -1.26 12.76
CA GLN A 49 5.79 -0.75 13.07
C GLN A 49 5.74 0.45 14.02
N HIS A 50 4.81 1.39 13.79
CA HIS A 50 4.59 2.52 14.67
C HIS A 50 4.18 2.07 16.08
N ASP A 51 3.25 1.13 16.19
CA ASP A 51 2.77 0.61 17.47
C ASP A 51 3.91 -0.13 18.22
N ASP A 52 4.76 -0.88 17.50
CA ASP A 52 5.96 -1.53 18.07
C ASP A 52 7.01 -0.51 18.54
N ASP A 53 7.24 0.56 17.76
CA ASP A 53 8.16 1.62 18.13
C ASP A 53 7.64 2.41 19.34
N LEU A 54 6.33 2.67 19.39
CA LEU A 54 5.66 3.29 20.54
C LEU A 54 5.72 2.40 21.78
N ALA A 55 5.58 1.07 21.64
CA ALA A 55 5.70 0.13 22.76
C ALA A 55 7.11 0.08 23.37
N ARG A 56 8.13 0.59 22.68
CA ARG A 56 9.51 0.74 23.20
C ARG A 56 9.74 2.05 23.96
N THR A 57 8.74 2.93 23.99
CA THR A 57 8.79 4.23 24.66
C THR A 57 7.98 4.20 25.96
N ALA A 58 8.34 5.05 26.93
CA ALA A 58 7.54 5.21 28.15
C ALA A 58 6.33 6.15 27.95
N LEU A 59 6.21 6.74 26.75
CA LEU A 59 5.19 7.73 26.42
C LEU A 59 3.74 7.29 26.64
N PRO A 60 3.30 6.05 26.34
CA PRO A 60 1.92 5.65 26.58
C PRO A 60 1.52 5.70 28.06
N GLU A 61 2.39 5.22 28.95
CA GLU A 61 2.16 5.24 30.39
C GLU A 61 2.15 6.67 30.92
N PHE A 62 3.09 7.49 30.45
CA PHE A 62 3.17 8.89 30.81
C PHE A 62 1.95 9.70 30.36
N TRP A 63 1.48 9.48 29.13
CA TRP A 63 0.29 10.16 28.62
C TRP A 63 -0.96 9.76 29.41
N ALA A 64 -1.06 8.49 29.81
CA ALA A 64 -2.12 8.05 30.70
C ALA A 64 -2.07 8.76 32.06
N TRP A 65 -0.86 8.89 32.64
CA TRP A 65 -0.64 9.60 33.90
C TRP A 65 -0.99 11.09 33.83
N ILE A 66 -0.55 11.81 32.79
CA ILE A 66 -0.92 13.22 32.60
C ILE A 66 -2.44 13.35 32.43
N ASN A 67 -3.04 12.52 31.58
CA ASN A 67 -4.46 12.62 31.28
C ASN A 67 -5.34 12.29 32.50
N ALA A 68 -4.82 11.50 33.44
CA ALA A 68 -5.47 11.24 34.72
C ALA A 68 -5.45 12.44 35.68
N LYS A 69 -4.57 13.44 35.47
CA LYS A 69 -4.52 14.63 36.34
C LYS A 69 -5.74 15.53 36.12
N PRO A 70 -6.49 15.88 37.20
CA PRO A 70 -7.60 16.83 37.15
C PRO A 70 -7.18 18.17 36.55
N VAL A 71 -8.07 18.83 35.81
CA VAL A 71 -7.77 20.10 35.12
C VAL A 71 -7.26 21.16 36.09
N ALA A 72 -7.82 21.22 37.30
CA ALA A 72 -7.43 22.17 38.35
C ALA A 72 -5.96 22.02 38.81
N GLU A 73 -5.36 20.84 38.64
CA GLU A 73 -3.98 20.56 39.08
C GLU A 73 -2.96 20.70 37.95
N ARG A 74 -3.42 20.93 36.71
CA ARG A 74 -2.53 20.97 35.54
C ARG A 74 -1.59 22.18 35.53
N GLU A 75 -2.06 23.32 36.02
CA GLU A 75 -1.23 24.54 36.09
C GLU A 75 -0.06 24.38 37.06
N ALA A 76 -0.31 23.81 38.25
CA ALA A 76 0.73 23.50 39.21
C ALA A 76 1.69 22.41 38.68
N PHE A 77 1.17 21.41 37.98
CA PHE A 77 1.98 20.37 37.35
C PHE A 77 2.94 20.93 36.29
N LEU A 78 2.50 21.87 35.45
CA LEU A 78 3.37 22.50 34.43
C LEU A 78 4.58 23.24 35.04
N GLN A 79 4.52 23.60 36.31
CA GLN A 79 5.60 24.27 37.04
C GLN A 79 6.43 23.31 37.91
N SER A 80 6.07 22.02 37.94
CA SER A 80 6.73 21.01 38.78
C SER A 80 8.03 20.48 38.17
N ASP A 81 8.91 19.97 39.03
CA ASP A 81 10.14 19.29 38.60
C ASP A 81 9.85 18.03 37.79
N ASP A 82 8.80 17.28 38.14
CA ASP A 82 8.33 16.10 37.39
C ASP A 82 8.06 16.43 35.91
N PHE A 83 7.45 17.60 35.65
CA PHE A 83 7.16 18.04 34.28
C PHE A 83 8.44 18.40 33.52
N ARG A 84 9.42 19.04 34.18
CA ARG A 84 10.70 19.42 33.58
C ARG A 84 11.54 18.20 33.23
N GLU A 85 11.70 17.26 34.16
CA GLU A 85 12.42 15.98 33.94
C GLU A 85 11.79 15.20 32.77
N HIS A 86 10.46 15.20 32.68
CA HIS A 86 9.77 14.56 31.56
C HIS A 86 9.91 15.29 30.23
N GLN A 87 9.99 16.62 30.24
CA GLN A 87 10.23 17.35 28.99
C GLN A 87 11.56 16.95 28.36
N GLU A 88 12.57 16.67 29.19
CA GLU A 88 13.88 16.16 28.77
C GLU A 88 13.79 14.72 28.26
N SER A 89 13.11 13.81 28.97
CA SER A 89 12.86 12.43 28.51
C SER A 89 12.09 12.37 27.19
N ILE A 90 11.05 13.20 26.99
CA ILE A 90 10.32 13.29 25.72
C ILE A 90 11.25 13.77 24.59
N ALA A 91 12.16 14.71 24.87
CA ALA A 91 13.10 15.19 23.87
C ALA A 91 14.05 14.07 23.40
N ASP A 92 14.42 13.16 24.31
CA ASP A 92 15.25 11.99 24.02
C ASP A 92 14.50 10.87 23.27
N GLU A 93 13.20 10.69 23.54
CA GLU A 93 12.36 9.66 22.89
C GLU A 93 11.77 10.14 21.54
N ARG A 94 11.64 11.46 21.33
CA ARG A 94 11.11 12.07 20.09
C ARG A 94 11.79 11.61 18.79
N PRO A 95 13.12 11.38 18.70
CA PRO A 95 13.76 10.85 17.51
C PRO A 95 13.31 9.43 17.13
N LEU A 96 12.80 8.65 18.09
CA LEU A 96 12.26 7.31 17.88
C LEU A 96 10.86 7.38 17.25
N LEU A 97 10.11 8.44 17.52
CA LEU A 97 8.77 8.71 16.96
C LEU A 97 8.77 9.40 15.59
N LYS A 98 9.88 9.37 14.84
CA LYS A 98 9.89 9.95 13.49
C LYS A 98 8.77 9.32 12.66
N LEU A 99 7.99 10.17 11.98
CA LEU A 99 6.99 9.76 11.00
C LEU A 99 7.63 8.75 10.05
N THR A 100 7.35 7.47 10.25
CA THR A 100 7.94 6.41 9.43
C THR A 100 7.26 6.53 8.08
N PRO A 101 7.99 6.88 6.99
CA PRO A 101 7.37 6.93 5.68
C PRO A 101 6.81 5.53 5.40
N VAL A 102 5.57 5.48 4.92
CA VAL A 102 4.92 4.22 4.55
C VAL A 102 5.74 3.59 3.43
N LYS A 103 6.61 2.65 3.80
CA LYS A 103 7.48 1.95 2.86
C LYS A 103 6.61 1.06 1.98
N ARG A 104 7.04 0.89 0.73
CA ARG A 104 6.41 -0.08 -0.16
C ARG A 104 6.54 -1.49 0.45
N PRO A 105 5.43 -2.20 0.70
CA PRO A 105 5.49 -3.53 1.30
C PRO A 105 6.29 -4.49 0.43
N TYR A 106 7.39 -5.01 0.96
CA TYR A 106 8.25 -5.96 0.24
C TYR A 106 7.61 -7.36 0.21
N GLY A 107 7.76 -8.08 -0.91
CA GLY A 107 7.27 -9.46 -1.07
C GLY A 107 5.75 -9.63 -1.17
N LEU A 108 4.95 -8.58 -0.98
CA LEU A 108 3.49 -8.68 -0.92
C LEU A 108 2.79 -8.53 -2.28
N ARG A 109 3.55 -8.23 -3.33
CA ARG A 109 3.02 -8.08 -4.70
C ARG A 109 2.24 -9.32 -5.15
N ALA A 110 2.80 -10.51 -4.95
CA ALA A 110 2.16 -11.77 -5.36
C ALA A 110 0.83 -12.00 -4.63
N ARG A 111 0.75 -11.62 -3.35
CA ARG A 111 -0.47 -11.70 -2.55
C ARG A 111 -1.55 -10.77 -3.09
N VAL A 112 -1.20 -9.50 -3.36
CA VAL A 112 -2.10 -8.50 -3.94
C VAL A 112 -2.65 -8.99 -5.28
N ILE A 113 -1.75 -9.46 -6.17
CA ILE A 113 -2.14 -9.99 -7.47
C ILE A 113 -3.13 -11.15 -7.33
N LYS A 114 -2.86 -12.11 -6.44
CA LYS A 114 -3.76 -13.26 -6.22
C LYS A 114 -5.12 -12.81 -5.70
N GLN A 115 -5.14 -11.90 -4.73
CA GLN A 115 -6.38 -11.38 -4.16
C GLN A 115 -7.22 -10.64 -5.20
N VAL A 116 -6.59 -9.76 -5.99
CA VAL A 116 -7.29 -9.00 -7.03
C VAL A 116 -7.71 -9.91 -8.19
N ALA A 117 -6.94 -10.94 -8.53
CA ALA A 117 -7.34 -11.94 -9.53
C ALA A 117 -8.63 -12.66 -9.13
N THR A 118 -8.77 -13.05 -7.86
CA THR A 118 -10.00 -13.64 -7.33
C THR A 118 -11.16 -12.64 -7.41
N ALA A 119 -10.99 -11.43 -6.87
CA ALA A 119 -12.04 -10.40 -6.87
C ALA A 119 -12.47 -9.99 -8.28
N ALA A 120 -11.52 -9.88 -9.22
CA ALA A 120 -11.81 -9.59 -10.62
C ALA A 120 -12.54 -10.74 -11.30
N SER A 121 -12.19 -11.98 -10.98
CA SER A 121 -12.86 -13.16 -11.56
C SER A 121 -14.31 -13.25 -11.12
N GLU A 122 -14.57 -12.98 -9.84
CA GLU A 122 -15.93 -12.89 -9.28
C GLU A 122 -16.72 -11.73 -9.90
N ARG A 123 -16.10 -10.54 -10.00
CA ARG A 123 -16.75 -9.33 -10.49
C ARG A 123 -17.15 -9.42 -11.96
N TYR A 124 -16.31 -10.01 -12.80
CA TYR A 124 -16.50 -10.02 -14.26
C TYR A 124 -17.00 -11.37 -14.79
N GLY A 125 -17.17 -12.38 -13.93
CA GLY A 125 -17.64 -13.71 -14.33
C GLY A 125 -16.70 -14.44 -15.29
N VAL A 126 -15.43 -14.06 -15.33
CA VAL A 126 -14.40 -14.64 -16.21
C VAL A 126 -13.15 -14.97 -15.42
N LEU A 127 -12.46 -16.06 -15.75
CA LEU A 127 -11.20 -16.38 -15.08
C LEU A 127 -10.12 -15.33 -15.42
N VAL A 128 -9.74 -14.53 -14.42
CA VAL A 128 -8.67 -13.55 -14.52
C VAL A 128 -7.36 -14.16 -14.01
N LYS A 129 -6.36 -14.25 -14.87
CA LYS A 129 -5.04 -14.80 -14.53
C LYS A 129 -4.19 -13.77 -13.77
N ASN A 130 -3.34 -14.24 -12.87
CA ASN A 130 -2.37 -13.40 -12.13
C ASN A 130 -1.48 -12.55 -13.06
N SER A 131 -1.05 -13.09 -14.21
CA SER A 131 -0.24 -12.35 -15.18
C SER A 131 -1.00 -11.16 -15.75
N LEU A 132 -2.29 -11.33 -16.07
CA LEU A 132 -3.13 -10.26 -16.59
C LEU A 132 -3.34 -9.16 -15.55
N VAL A 133 -3.51 -9.53 -14.28
CA VAL A 133 -3.59 -8.55 -13.17
C VAL A 133 -2.28 -7.78 -13.01
N ASN A 134 -1.15 -8.47 -13.12
CA ASN A 134 0.18 -7.83 -13.09
C ASN A 134 0.32 -6.80 -14.21
N ASP A 135 -0.07 -7.15 -15.43
CA ASP A 135 -0.02 -6.26 -16.59
C ASP A 135 -0.94 -5.04 -16.39
N CYS A 136 -2.19 -5.26 -15.96
CA CYS A 136 -3.13 -4.17 -15.66
C CYS A 136 -2.61 -3.22 -14.56
N TRP A 137 -1.89 -3.76 -13.57
CA TRP A 137 -1.30 -2.95 -12.51
C TRP A 137 -0.13 -2.09 -13.00
N GLU A 138 0.74 -2.63 -13.86
CA GLU A 138 1.81 -1.85 -14.48
C GLU A 138 1.28 -0.79 -15.45
N GLU A 139 0.24 -1.12 -16.22
CA GLU A 139 -0.49 -0.15 -17.06
C GLU A 139 -1.03 1.00 -16.21
N TRP A 140 -1.71 0.69 -15.11
CA TRP A 140 -2.23 1.70 -14.18
C TRP A 140 -1.13 2.56 -13.56
N ARG A 141 -0.01 1.98 -13.15
CA ARG A 141 1.13 2.74 -12.60
C ARG A 141 1.76 3.67 -13.64
N THR A 142 1.85 3.22 -14.88
CA THR A 142 2.32 4.04 -15.99
C THR A 142 1.38 5.21 -16.22
N LEU A 143 0.06 4.99 -16.18
CA LEU A 143 -0.94 6.05 -16.25
C LEU A 143 -0.81 7.04 -15.10
N GLN A 144 -0.69 6.56 -13.85
CA GLN A 144 -0.51 7.43 -12.68
C GLN A 144 0.77 8.24 -12.72
N SER A 145 1.87 7.73 -13.28
CA SER A 145 3.12 8.48 -13.40
C SER A 145 3.09 9.62 -14.43
N ARG A 146 2.09 9.63 -15.31
CA ARG A 146 1.93 10.62 -16.39
C ARG A 146 0.91 11.71 -16.05
N LEU A 147 0.17 11.53 -14.95
CA LEU A 147 -0.78 12.50 -14.40
C LEU A 147 -0.08 13.36 -13.35
#